data_AF-A0A9J5Y0L1-F1
#
_entry.id   AF-A0A9J5Y0L1-F1
#
_cell.length_a   1.000
_cell.length_b   1.000
_cell.length_c   1.000
_cell.angle_alpha   90.00
_cell.angle_beta   90.00
_cell.angle_gamma   90.00
#
_symmetry.space_group_name_H-M   'P 1'
#
loop_
_entity.id
_entity.type
_entity.pdbx_description
1 polymer ?
#
loop_
_entity_poly.entity_id
_entity_poly.type
_entity_poly.pdbx_seq_one_letter_code
_entity_poly.pdbx_strand_id
1 'polypeptide(L)'
;MSENLSVQYDLVKVSKQSLVKLSDSTSGGIWRENFSLKPCWRKPLSTTNEEQAKGYIFFNLTDNPEDHIIQIANAVVVAKYVGATLVLPEIRGTQTGHKRQFGDIYDIERFMTSLDGTIQVVKDPPMEASKVNITNIKVPFMVTKDFIESKIQPIFKAKGNLMLTPNLSPSTMSKAKEIIKKYNIKMDPYACLAIFGSLELQQELNQLVGSMIGTLRSLSYKTNGQFVAVDLKVEALGNLCKGNVFKTKDCFNAKGIGEFLKKIGYQRHTTIYLTQSGWHGSLDDFRKIFPNTFTKDAIIPAYEKAKYQITKSSDFEKVIDFQICTQADVFVPTISNLFYTNVVAKRIASGKTEVLDPTQKDSTSSSIVNYVSPYISKKSHWAYSCFC
;
A
#
# COMPACT_ATOMS: atom_id res chain seq x y z
N MET A 1 -69.39 -4.92 -40.39
CA MET A 1 -68.46 -4.65 -41.51
C MET A 1 -67.66 -3.42 -41.12
N SER A 2 -66.43 -3.68 -40.69
CA SER A 2 -65.46 -2.70 -40.23
C SER A 2 -64.41 -2.62 -41.31
N GLU A 3 -64.15 -1.43 -41.86
CA GLU A 3 -63.02 -1.23 -42.77
C GLU A 3 -62.19 -0.02 -42.37
N ASN A 4 -60.89 -0.27 -42.45
CA ASN A 4 -59.75 0.52 -42.02
C ASN A 4 -59.58 1.81 -42.84
N LEU A 5 -59.14 2.88 -42.17
CA LEU A 5 -58.26 3.85 -42.78
C LEU A 5 -57.02 4.03 -41.88
N SER A 6 -55.91 3.48 -42.34
CA SER A 6 -54.58 3.58 -41.72
C SER A 6 -53.92 4.90 -42.11
N VAL A 7 -53.56 5.71 -41.11
CA VAL A 7 -52.59 6.81 -41.28
C VAL A 7 -51.38 6.52 -40.41
N GLN A 8 -50.23 6.43 -41.08
CA GLN A 8 -48.92 6.05 -40.57
C GLN A 8 -48.26 7.29 -39.92
N TYR A 9 -47.87 7.19 -38.65
CA TYR A 9 -47.04 8.20 -37.97
C TYR A 9 -45.65 7.62 -37.69
N ASP A 10 -44.63 8.25 -38.28
CA ASP A 10 -43.23 7.91 -38.10
C ASP A 10 -42.73 8.26 -36.69
N LEU A 11 -42.09 7.27 -36.04
CA LEU A 11 -41.45 7.36 -34.75
C LEU A 11 -40.07 8.03 -34.86
N VAL A 12 -39.96 9.31 -34.47
CA VAL A 12 -38.66 9.93 -34.17
C VAL A 12 -38.25 9.57 -32.76
N LYS A 13 -37.34 8.59 -32.65
CA LYS A 13 -36.68 8.17 -31.42
C LYS A 13 -35.38 8.96 -31.26
N VAL A 14 -35.34 9.96 -30.37
CA VAL A 14 -34.09 10.62 -29.98
C VAL A 14 -33.85 10.52 -28.47
N SER A 15 -32.63 10.06 -28.21
CA SER A 15 -32.05 9.53 -26.98
C SER A 15 -32.06 10.50 -25.80
N LYS A 16 -32.41 9.99 -24.61
CA LYS A 16 -32.13 10.64 -23.32
C LYS A 16 -30.61 10.74 -23.16
N GLN A 17 -30.09 11.94 -23.33
CA GLN A 17 -28.75 12.30 -22.89
C GLN A 17 -28.62 12.03 -21.40
N SER A 18 -27.60 11.25 -21.04
CA SER A 18 -27.22 10.86 -19.69
C SER A 18 -26.82 12.08 -18.87
N LEU A 19 -27.80 12.68 -18.19
CA LEU A 19 -27.57 13.48 -17.01
C LEU A 19 -27.01 12.55 -15.92
N VAL A 20 -25.70 12.55 -15.75
CA VAL A 20 -25.05 11.95 -14.57
C VAL A 20 -25.47 12.80 -13.37
N LYS A 21 -26.52 12.34 -12.67
CA LYS A 21 -26.75 12.76 -11.29
C LYS A 21 -25.52 12.37 -10.49
N LEU A 22 -24.77 13.37 -10.01
CA LEU A 22 -24.04 13.22 -8.76
C LEU A 22 -25.07 12.77 -7.73
N SER A 23 -24.92 11.53 -7.27
CA SER A 23 -25.81 10.90 -6.33
C SER A 23 -25.95 11.77 -5.09
N ASP A 24 -27.20 12.12 -4.78
CA ASP A 24 -27.64 12.47 -3.43
C ASP A 24 -27.08 11.46 -2.43
N SER A 25 -26.78 11.97 -1.24
CA SER A 25 -26.06 11.38 -0.11
C SER A 25 -26.72 10.16 0.55
N THR A 26 -27.39 9.28 -0.20
CA THR A 26 -28.06 8.07 0.31
C THR A 26 -27.84 6.79 -0.51
N SER A 27 -27.03 6.82 -1.58
CA SER A 27 -26.53 5.60 -2.23
C SER A 27 -25.03 5.44 -2.00
N GLY A 28 -24.63 4.31 -1.40
CA GLY A 28 -23.25 3.99 -1.08
C GLY A 28 -22.30 4.11 -2.26
N GLY A 29 -21.00 4.23 -1.97
CA GLY A 29 -19.93 4.19 -2.96
C GLY A 29 -20.12 3.03 -3.94
N ILE A 30 -19.47 3.13 -5.11
CA ILE A 30 -19.65 2.23 -6.27
C ILE A 30 -19.59 0.75 -5.86
N TRP A 31 -18.90 0.42 -4.76
CA TRP A 31 -19.04 -0.84 -4.03
C TRP A 31 -19.00 -0.63 -2.51
N ARG A 32 -20.01 0.00 -1.90
CA ARG A 32 -20.26 -0.17 -0.45
C ARG A 32 -20.92 -1.52 -0.19
N GLU A 33 -20.22 -2.59 -0.52
CA GLU A 33 -20.45 -3.83 0.18
C GLU A 33 -19.73 -3.71 1.52
N ASN A 34 -20.47 -3.48 2.61
CA ASN A 34 -19.96 -3.56 3.98
C ASN A 34 -19.63 -5.03 4.35
N PHE A 35 -18.79 -5.70 3.56
CA PHE A 35 -18.18 -6.95 3.98
C PHE A 35 -17.01 -6.59 4.87
N SER A 36 -17.23 -6.63 6.18
CA SER A 36 -16.13 -6.70 7.14
C SER A 36 -15.33 -7.98 6.87
N LEU A 37 -14.26 -7.85 6.10
CA LEU A 37 -13.32 -8.94 5.83
C LEU A 37 -12.78 -9.43 7.17
N LYS A 38 -13.01 -10.71 7.49
CA LYS A 38 -12.57 -11.26 8.77
C LYS A 38 -11.13 -11.73 8.62
N PRO A 39 -10.20 -11.31 9.50
CA PRO A 39 -8.85 -11.85 9.47
C PRO A 39 -8.83 -13.39 9.54
N CYS A 40 -8.07 -14.03 8.65
CA CYS A 40 -7.87 -15.49 8.71
C CYS A 40 -6.95 -15.89 9.87
N TRP A 41 -6.10 -14.97 10.34
CA TRP A 41 -5.21 -15.22 11.46
C TRP A 41 -5.97 -15.04 12.78
N ARG A 42 -5.77 -15.96 13.72
CA ARG A 42 -6.24 -15.83 15.10
C ARG A 42 -5.00 -15.78 15.99
N LYS A 43 -5.07 -14.97 17.06
CA LYS A 43 -4.10 -15.14 18.15
C LYS A 43 -4.27 -16.57 18.69
N PRO A 44 -3.20 -17.38 18.74
CA PRO A 44 -3.25 -18.64 19.46
C PRO A 44 -3.71 -18.37 20.90
N LEU A 45 -4.59 -19.21 21.44
CA LEU A 45 -4.83 -19.24 22.88
C LEU A 45 -3.48 -19.56 23.54
N SER A 46 -3.05 -18.75 24.51
CA SER A 46 -1.77 -18.91 25.19
C SER A 46 -1.63 -20.32 25.75
N THR A 47 -0.96 -21.22 25.02
CA THR A 47 -0.62 -22.55 25.51
C THR A 47 0.67 -22.43 26.30
N THR A 48 0.58 -22.68 27.60
CA THR A 48 1.59 -22.57 28.66
C THR A 48 2.80 -23.51 28.53
N ASN A 49 3.11 -24.01 27.34
CA ASN A 49 4.33 -24.79 27.10
C ASN A 49 5.27 -23.97 26.21
N GLU A 50 5.90 -22.96 26.79
CA GLU A 50 7.02 -22.27 26.17
C GLU A 50 8.20 -23.25 26.13
N GLU A 51 8.31 -24.02 25.04
CA GLU A 51 9.63 -24.49 24.63
C GLU A 51 10.48 -23.23 24.46
N GLN A 52 11.51 -23.06 25.30
CA GLN A 52 12.44 -21.94 25.20
C GLN A 52 12.89 -21.79 23.74
N ALA A 53 12.67 -20.59 23.19
CA ALA A 53 13.04 -20.29 21.82
C ALA A 53 14.52 -20.59 21.60
N LYS A 54 14.82 -21.34 20.53
CA LYS A 54 16.16 -21.87 20.28
C LYS A 54 16.96 -20.91 19.40
N GLY A 55 17.37 -19.77 19.94
CA GLY A 55 18.21 -18.79 19.24
C GLY A 55 17.43 -17.65 18.58
N TYR A 56 18.12 -16.83 17.79
CA TYR A 56 17.64 -15.51 17.37
C TYR A 56 17.60 -15.34 15.85
N ILE A 57 16.52 -14.74 15.36
CA ILE A 57 16.42 -14.23 13.99
C ILE A 57 16.62 -12.72 14.02
N PHE A 58 17.65 -12.28 13.30
CA PHE A 58 17.94 -10.89 13.02
C PHE A 58 17.51 -10.55 11.61
N PHE A 59 17.15 -9.29 11.38
CA PHE A 59 16.90 -8.77 10.05
C PHE A 59 17.14 -7.27 10.04
N ASN A 60 17.19 -6.68 8.85
CA ASN A 60 17.30 -5.23 8.68
C ASN A 60 16.19 -4.76 7.76
N LEU A 61 15.69 -3.57 8.05
CA LEU A 61 14.83 -2.85 7.13
C LEU A 61 15.70 -2.02 6.18
N THR A 62 15.28 -1.95 4.91
CA THR A 62 15.88 -1.01 3.95
C THR A 62 15.43 0.41 4.28
N ASP A 63 16.00 1.40 3.59
CA ASP A 63 15.55 2.78 3.69
C ASP A 63 14.12 2.95 3.12
N ASN A 64 13.78 2.18 2.09
CA ASN A 64 12.51 2.30 1.39
C ASN A 64 11.33 1.66 2.18
N PRO A 65 10.37 2.44 2.72
CA PRO A 65 9.29 1.91 3.56
C PRO A 65 8.35 0.93 2.85
N GLU A 66 8.31 0.98 1.52
CA GLU A 66 7.55 0.02 0.70
C GLU A 66 8.06 -1.42 0.89
N ASP A 67 9.34 -1.59 1.20
CA ASP A 67 9.96 -2.90 1.41
C ASP A 67 9.72 -3.45 2.82
N HIS A 68 9.44 -2.57 3.79
CA HIS A 68 9.32 -2.98 5.20
C HIS A 68 8.24 -4.04 5.40
N ILE A 69 7.11 -3.88 4.71
CA ILE A 69 5.96 -4.80 4.80
C ILE A 69 6.39 -6.24 4.51
N ILE A 70 7.17 -6.45 3.45
CA ILE A 70 7.58 -7.79 3.04
C ILE A 70 8.77 -8.32 3.86
N GLN A 71 9.68 -7.43 4.26
CA GLN A 71 10.81 -7.76 5.14
C GLN A 71 10.33 -8.27 6.51
N ILE A 72 9.39 -7.54 7.12
CA ILE A 72 8.80 -7.89 8.42
C ILE A 72 7.99 -9.17 8.31
N ALA A 73 7.16 -9.31 7.26
CA ALA A 73 6.38 -10.52 7.04
C ALA A 73 7.25 -11.77 6.96
N ASN A 74 8.31 -11.73 6.15
CA ASN A 74 9.25 -12.85 6.03
C ASN A 74 9.95 -13.15 7.36
N ALA A 75 10.38 -12.13 8.09
CA ALA A 75 11.06 -12.31 9.37
C ALA A 75 10.17 -12.99 10.43
N VAL A 76 8.91 -12.55 10.55
CA VAL A 76 7.92 -13.16 11.46
C VAL A 76 7.64 -14.62 11.07
N VAL A 77 7.43 -14.88 9.78
CA VAL A 77 7.18 -16.26 9.30
C VAL A 77 8.38 -17.17 9.57
N VAL A 78 9.60 -16.72 9.26
CA VAL A 78 10.81 -17.50 9.52
C VAL A 78 10.96 -17.79 11.01
N ALA A 79 10.88 -16.76 11.87
CA ALA A 79 10.99 -16.92 13.31
C ALA A 79 9.96 -17.90 13.86
N LYS A 80 8.71 -17.86 13.36
CA LYS A 80 7.65 -18.77 13.76
C LYS A 80 7.96 -20.23 13.43
N TYR A 81 8.35 -20.52 12.19
CA TYR A 81 8.53 -21.90 11.75
C TYR A 81 9.82 -22.55 12.26
N VAL A 82 10.85 -21.76 12.59
CA VAL A 82 12.09 -22.30 13.17
C VAL A 82 12.12 -22.27 14.70
N GLY A 83 11.12 -21.66 15.35
CA GLY A 83 11.03 -21.56 16.81
C GLY A 83 12.05 -20.60 17.42
N ALA A 84 12.29 -19.46 16.75
CA ALA A 84 13.26 -18.46 17.18
C ALA A 84 12.60 -17.26 17.87
N THR A 85 13.40 -16.55 18.66
CA THR A 85 13.09 -15.19 19.10
C THR A 85 13.44 -14.21 17.97
N LEU A 86 12.51 -13.33 17.62
CA LEU A 86 12.74 -12.27 16.63
C LEU A 86 13.35 -11.04 17.32
N VAL A 87 14.46 -10.54 16.79
CA VAL A 87 15.08 -9.29 17.26
C VAL A 87 14.53 -8.13 16.44
N LEU A 88 14.14 -7.03 17.10
CA LEU A 88 13.68 -5.84 16.39
C LEU A 88 14.77 -5.31 15.45
N PRO A 89 14.41 -4.91 14.22
CA PRO A 89 15.39 -4.51 13.24
C PRO A 89 15.80 -3.04 13.44
N GLU A 90 16.97 -2.70 12.92
CA GLU A 90 17.27 -1.32 12.57
C GLU A 90 16.79 -1.02 11.14
N ILE A 91 16.54 0.26 10.85
CA ILE A 91 16.30 0.76 9.50
C ILE A 91 17.61 1.32 8.96
N ARG A 92 18.16 0.67 7.93
CA ARG A 92 19.40 1.11 7.28
C ARG A 92 19.13 2.33 6.41
N GLY A 93 19.77 3.47 6.72
CA GLY A 93 19.74 4.64 5.87
C GLY A 93 20.58 4.46 4.60
N THR A 94 20.33 5.31 3.60
CA THR A 94 21.12 5.39 2.36
C THR A 94 22.51 5.96 2.57
N GLN A 95 22.70 6.78 3.61
CA GLN A 95 23.98 7.37 3.98
C GLN A 95 24.68 6.50 5.04
N THR A 96 25.97 6.24 4.84
CA THR A 96 26.79 5.48 5.79
C THR A 96 26.78 6.13 7.17
N GLY A 97 26.45 5.36 8.20
CA GLY A 97 26.38 5.81 9.59
C GLY A 97 24.99 6.29 10.04
N HIS A 98 24.05 6.54 9.12
CA HIS A 98 22.66 6.84 9.49
C HIS A 98 21.87 5.55 9.69
N LYS A 99 21.63 5.20 10.96
CA LYS A 99 20.74 4.12 11.38
C LYS A 99 19.56 4.73 12.11
N ARG A 100 18.35 4.33 11.73
CA ARG A 100 17.12 4.70 12.43
C ARG A 100 16.58 3.50 13.19
N GLN A 101 15.86 3.79 14.26
CA GLN A 101 15.24 2.77 15.08
C GLN A 101 13.90 2.37 14.47
N PHE A 102 13.49 1.11 14.67
CA PHE A 102 12.15 0.66 14.29
C PHE A 102 11.04 1.56 14.86
N GLY A 103 11.25 2.01 16.11
CA GLY A 103 10.35 2.91 16.86
C GLY A 103 10.18 4.30 16.27
N ASP A 104 11.06 4.73 15.35
CA ASP A 104 10.94 6.04 14.71
C ASP A 104 9.72 6.08 13.76
N ILE A 105 9.34 4.93 13.20
CA ILE A 105 8.23 4.79 12.24
C ILE A 105 7.08 3.98 12.84
N TYR A 106 7.38 2.87 13.53
CA TYR A 106 6.39 1.89 13.93
C TYR A 106 6.22 1.81 15.45
N ASP A 107 5.01 1.49 15.89
CA ASP A 107 4.72 1.28 17.30
C ASP A 107 5.31 -0.07 17.76
N ILE A 108 6.38 0.01 18.57
CA ILE A 108 7.09 -1.17 19.10
C ILE A 108 6.19 -1.99 20.02
N GLU A 109 5.49 -1.33 20.95
CA GLU A 109 4.69 -2.03 21.96
C GLU A 109 3.50 -2.73 21.31
N ARG A 110 2.87 -2.08 20.33
CA ARG A 110 1.83 -2.68 19.50
C ARG A 110 2.34 -3.90 18.74
N PHE A 111 3.51 -3.80 18.10
CA PHE A 111 4.11 -4.88 17.33
C PHE A 111 4.47 -6.09 18.20
N MET A 112 5.04 -5.87 19.38
CA MET A 112 5.37 -6.95 20.33
C MET A 112 4.10 -7.59 20.88
N THR A 113 3.14 -6.79 21.33
CA THR A 113 1.89 -7.28 21.94
C THR A 113 1.00 -8.01 20.93
N SER A 114 1.00 -7.62 19.66
CA SER A 114 0.20 -8.29 18.63
C SER A 114 0.76 -9.67 18.25
N LEU A 115 2.08 -9.85 18.35
CA LEU A 115 2.79 -11.09 18.05
C LEU A 115 2.95 -12.01 19.28
N ASP A 116 2.65 -11.51 20.47
CA ASP A 116 2.60 -12.31 21.69
C ASP A 116 1.71 -13.56 21.53
N GLY A 117 2.17 -14.68 22.08
CA GLY A 117 1.61 -16.02 21.87
C GLY A 117 1.86 -16.62 20.47
N THR A 118 2.38 -15.85 19.51
CA THR A 118 2.77 -16.34 18.18
C THR A 118 4.28 -16.59 18.11
N ILE A 119 5.07 -15.54 18.37
CA ILE A 119 6.53 -15.57 18.47
C ILE A 119 6.99 -14.63 19.58
N GLN A 120 8.15 -14.92 20.18
CA GLN A 120 8.79 -13.98 21.07
C GLN A 120 9.50 -12.90 20.26
N VAL A 121 9.34 -11.65 20.66
CA VAL A 121 10.03 -10.49 20.07
C VAL A 121 10.81 -9.77 21.17
N VAL A 122 12.06 -9.39 20.91
CA VAL A 122 12.90 -8.62 21.84
C VAL A 122 13.47 -7.38 21.17
N LYS A 123 13.63 -6.30 21.95
CA LYS A 123 14.30 -5.07 21.49
C LYS A 123 15.79 -5.34 21.28
N ASP A 124 16.43 -5.85 22.32
CA ASP A 124 17.84 -6.19 22.35
C ASP A 124 18.01 -7.68 22.69
N PRO A 125 18.85 -8.42 21.94
CA PRO A 125 19.18 -9.79 22.30
C PRO A 125 20.26 -9.82 23.40
N PRO A 126 20.47 -10.97 24.08
CA PRO A 126 21.58 -11.15 25.00
C PRO A 126 22.93 -10.86 24.34
N MET A 127 23.89 -10.38 25.13
CA MET A 127 25.19 -9.92 24.64
C MET A 127 25.96 -11.03 23.90
N GLU A 128 25.79 -12.28 24.33
CA GLU A 128 26.36 -13.49 23.74
C GLU A 128 25.80 -13.73 22.33
N ALA A 129 24.51 -13.47 22.11
CA ALA A 129 23.87 -13.65 20.81
C ALA A 129 24.30 -12.57 19.79
N SER A 130 24.65 -11.37 20.26
CA SER A 130 25.11 -10.24 19.44
C SER A 130 26.59 -10.32 19.00
N LYS A 131 27.44 -11.05 19.74
CA LYS A 131 28.89 -11.10 19.50
C LYS A 131 29.35 -12.20 18.53
N VAL A 132 28.47 -13.15 18.20
CA VAL A 132 28.80 -14.27 17.31
C VAL A 132 28.76 -13.82 15.85
N ASN A 133 29.62 -14.40 14.99
CA ASN A 133 29.52 -14.18 13.55
C ASN A 133 28.19 -14.76 13.00
N ILE A 134 27.20 -13.89 12.84
CA ILE A 134 25.84 -14.27 12.45
C ILE A 134 25.83 -14.66 10.96
N THR A 135 25.34 -15.86 10.65
CA THR A 135 25.25 -16.33 9.27
C THR A 135 24.15 -15.57 8.52
N ASN A 136 24.51 -14.95 7.39
CA ASN A 136 23.58 -14.22 6.53
C ASN A 136 22.88 -15.17 5.55
N ILE A 137 21.55 -15.13 5.54
CA ILE A 137 20.72 -15.92 4.64
C ILE A 137 19.90 -14.99 3.75
N LYS A 138 19.99 -15.17 2.43
CA LYS A 138 19.15 -14.47 1.48
C LYS A 138 17.77 -15.09 1.44
N VAL A 139 16.73 -14.28 1.67
CA VAL A 139 15.34 -14.72 1.58
C VAL A 139 14.68 -14.22 0.28
N PRO A 140 13.79 -15.00 -0.34
CA PRO A 140 13.01 -14.57 -1.50
C PRO A 140 12.07 -13.41 -1.15
N PHE A 141 11.38 -12.86 -2.16
CA PHE A 141 10.36 -11.83 -1.94
C PHE A 141 9.30 -12.33 -0.94
N MET A 142 8.72 -13.51 -1.13
CA MET A 142 7.86 -14.17 -0.13
C MET A 142 8.46 -15.51 0.26
N VAL A 143 8.72 -15.72 1.55
CA VAL A 143 9.16 -17.03 2.05
C VAL A 143 8.00 -18.02 2.06
N THR A 144 8.28 -19.26 1.70
CA THR A 144 7.35 -20.38 1.82
C THR A 144 7.83 -21.34 2.90
N LYS A 145 6.90 -22.13 3.45
CA LYS A 145 7.24 -23.20 4.41
C LYS A 145 8.32 -24.14 3.85
N ASP A 146 8.18 -24.58 2.60
CA ASP A 146 9.17 -25.43 1.92
C ASP A 146 10.56 -24.78 1.84
N PHE A 147 10.64 -23.48 1.56
CA PHE A 147 11.91 -22.76 1.56
C PHE A 147 12.54 -22.74 2.94
N ILE A 148 11.72 -22.52 3.99
CA ILE A 148 12.19 -22.51 5.37
C ILE A 148 12.72 -23.88 5.77
N GLU A 149 11.94 -24.95 5.56
CA GLU A 149 12.31 -26.31 5.92
C GLU A 149 13.56 -26.81 5.17
N SER A 150 13.68 -26.49 3.88
CA SER A 150 14.79 -26.99 3.05
C SER A 150 16.06 -26.14 3.12
N LYS A 151 15.97 -24.82 3.36
CA LYS A 151 17.13 -23.91 3.31
C LYS A 151 17.47 -23.24 4.63
N ILE A 152 16.48 -22.89 5.45
CA ILE A 152 16.72 -22.11 6.68
C ILE A 152 16.87 -23.03 7.89
N GLN A 153 15.93 -23.96 8.08
CA GLN A 153 15.84 -24.81 9.26
C GLN A 153 17.12 -25.65 9.52
N PRO A 154 17.80 -26.25 8.52
CA PRO A 154 19.03 -26.99 8.76
C PRO A 154 20.16 -26.11 9.28
N ILE A 155 20.27 -24.89 8.73
CA ILE A 155 21.31 -23.92 9.12
C ILE A 155 20.99 -23.35 10.51
N PHE A 156 19.72 -23.06 10.77
CA PHE A 156 19.26 -22.59 12.08
C PHE A 156 19.56 -23.61 13.18
N LYS A 157 19.24 -24.89 12.97
CA LYS A 157 19.58 -25.97 13.92
C LYS A 157 21.07 -26.07 14.23
N ALA A 158 21.94 -25.77 13.25
CA ALA A 158 23.39 -25.85 13.41
C ALA A 158 24.02 -24.58 14.02
N LYS A 159 23.41 -23.40 13.82
CA LYS A 159 24.01 -22.10 14.16
C LYS A 159 23.29 -21.33 15.27
N GLY A 160 22.01 -21.61 15.50
CA GLY A 160 21.14 -20.91 16.45
C GLY A 160 20.74 -19.49 16.02
N ASN A 161 21.68 -18.68 15.51
CA ASN A 161 21.43 -17.28 15.16
C ASN A 161 21.62 -17.03 13.66
N LEU A 162 20.64 -16.41 13.01
CA LEU A 162 20.68 -16.08 11.58
C LEU A 162 20.29 -14.63 11.32
N MET A 163 20.90 -14.03 10.29
CA MET A 163 20.56 -12.72 9.76
C MET A 163 19.85 -12.89 8.43
N LEU A 164 18.59 -12.46 8.35
CA LEU A 164 17.83 -12.48 7.11
C LEU A 164 18.15 -11.23 6.29
N THR A 165 18.58 -11.45 5.05
CA THR A 165 18.80 -10.39 4.07
C THR A 165 17.78 -10.55 2.94
N PRO A 166 16.92 -9.56 2.70
CA PRO A 166 15.88 -9.67 1.69
C PRO A 166 16.48 -9.55 0.29
N ASN A 167 16.03 -10.38 -0.66
CA ASN A 167 16.40 -10.27 -2.06
C ASN A 167 15.30 -9.52 -2.84
N LEU A 168 15.38 -8.19 -2.82
CA LEU A 168 14.34 -7.30 -3.39
C LEU A 168 14.72 -6.69 -4.75
N SER A 169 15.59 -7.35 -5.52
CA SER A 169 15.90 -6.81 -6.85
C SER A 169 14.64 -6.77 -7.74
N PRO A 170 14.49 -5.77 -8.65
CA PRO A 170 13.32 -5.66 -9.52
C PRO A 170 13.03 -6.95 -10.33
N SER A 171 14.09 -7.62 -10.78
CA SER A 171 13.99 -8.91 -11.47
C SER A 171 13.48 -10.04 -10.58
N THR A 172 13.84 -10.03 -9.29
CA THR A 172 13.32 -10.99 -8.29
C THR A 172 11.86 -10.74 -7.98
N MET A 173 11.44 -9.48 -7.86
CA MET A 173 10.03 -9.12 -7.62
C MET A 173 9.12 -9.50 -8.80
N SER A 174 9.56 -9.27 -10.04
CA SER A 174 8.79 -9.67 -11.23
C SER A 174 8.61 -11.18 -11.28
N LYS A 175 9.69 -11.95 -11.06
CA LYS A 175 9.64 -13.42 -11.01
C LYS A 175 8.77 -13.93 -9.88
N ALA A 176 8.84 -13.30 -8.69
CA ALA A 176 8.00 -13.66 -7.55
C ALA A 176 6.51 -13.47 -7.87
N LYS A 177 6.13 -12.34 -8.49
CA LYS A 177 4.75 -12.09 -8.93
C LYS A 177 4.24 -13.17 -9.89
N GLU A 178 5.07 -13.58 -10.85
CA GLU A 178 4.72 -14.65 -11.79
C GLU A 178 4.55 -16.01 -11.10
N ILE A 179 5.45 -16.37 -10.19
CA ILE A 179 5.40 -17.63 -9.43
C ILE A 179 4.16 -17.66 -8.53
N ILE A 180 3.92 -16.61 -7.75
CA ILE A 180 2.75 -16.51 -6.86
C ILE A 180 1.46 -16.69 -7.66
N LYS A 181 1.36 -16.03 -8.82
CA LYS A 181 0.20 -16.16 -9.71
C LYS A 181 0.08 -17.57 -10.31
N LYS A 182 1.18 -18.14 -10.81
CA LYS A 182 1.19 -19.45 -11.48
C LYS A 182 0.79 -20.59 -10.54
N TYR A 183 1.27 -20.55 -9.31
CA TYR A 183 1.06 -21.61 -8.33
C TYR A 183 -0.03 -21.28 -7.30
N ASN A 184 -0.75 -20.16 -7.47
CA ASN A 184 -1.79 -19.70 -6.55
C ASN A 184 -1.32 -19.68 -5.08
N ILE A 185 -0.09 -19.22 -4.85
CA ILE A 185 0.53 -19.22 -3.52
C ILE A 185 -0.24 -18.24 -2.64
N LYS A 186 -0.82 -18.77 -1.56
CA LYS A 186 -1.50 -17.96 -0.54
C LYS A 186 -0.48 -17.40 0.43
N MET A 187 -0.78 -16.22 0.99
CA MET A 187 0.01 -15.68 2.08
C MET A 187 -0.08 -16.56 3.30
N ASP A 188 1.05 -16.71 3.98
CA ASP A 188 1.10 -17.37 5.26
C ASP A 188 0.29 -16.57 6.31
N PRO A 189 -0.53 -17.22 7.17
CA PRO A 189 -1.32 -16.52 8.18
C PRO A 189 -0.47 -15.64 9.12
N TYR A 190 0.77 -16.03 9.42
CA TYR A 190 1.68 -15.25 10.26
C TYR A 190 2.25 -14.03 9.52
N ALA A 191 2.44 -14.13 8.19
CA ALA A 191 2.72 -12.96 7.37
C ALA A 191 1.54 -11.98 7.38
N CYS A 192 0.31 -12.49 7.26
CA CYS A 192 -0.89 -11.66 7.35
C CYS A 192 -1.02 -10.96 8.70
N LEU A 193 -0.79 -11.68 9.82
CA LEU A 193 -0.74 -11.12 11.17
C LEU A 193 0.32 -10.03 11.29
N ALA A 194 1.53 -10.26 10.77
CA ALA A 194 2.60 -9.27 10.80
C ALA A 194 2.21 -7.99 10.05
N ILE A 195 1.70 -8.12 8.83
CA ILE A 195 1.39 -6.97 7.96
C ILE A 195 0.17 -6.19 8.44
N PHE A 196 -0.92 -6.89 8.78
CA PHE A 196 -2.22 -6.27 9.02
C PHE A 196 -2.59 -6.17 10.50
N GLY A 197 -2.10 -7.08 11.34
CA GLY A 197 -2.43 -7.11 12.76
C GLY A 197 -1.36 -6.51 13.68
N SER A 198 -0.15 -6.28 13.18
CA SER A 198 1.01 -5.92 14.02
C SER A 198 1.69 -4.61 13.63
N LEU A 199 1.70 -4.28 12.34
CA LEU A 199 2.43 -3.13 11.83
C LEU A 199 1.56 -1.86 11.79
N GLU A 200 1.70 -1.05 12.84
CA GLU A 200 1.05 0.26 13.00
C GLU A 200 2.10 1.36 13.16
N LEU A 201 1.76 2.59 12.78
CA LEU A 201 2.64 3.74 12.98
C LEU A 201 2.77 4.08 14.45
N GLN A 202 3.94 4.57 14.85
CA GLN A 202 4.11 5.18 16.17
C GLN A 202 3.18 6.39 16.34
N GLN A 203 2.85 6.71 17.60
CA GLN A 203 1.81 7.65 17.99
C GLN A 203 1.93 9.06 17.38
N GLU A 204 3.09 9.72 17.51
CA GLU A 204 3.34 11.08 16.98
C GLU A 204 3.17 11.13 15.46
N LEU A 205 3.74 10.16 14.74
CA LEU A 205 3.64 10.11 13.28
C LEU A 205 2.19 9.84 12.84
N ASN A 206 1.49 8.96 13.57
CA ASN A 206 0.07 8.71 13.32
C ASN A 206 -0.80 9.95 13.57
N GLN A 207 -0.52 10.72 14.62
CA GLN A 207 -1.20 11.98 14.91
C GLN A 207 -0.93 13.04 13.84
N LEU A 208 0.31 13.18 13.39
CA LEU A 208 0.66 14.06 12.28
C LEU A 208 -0.12 13.71 11.01
N VAL A 209 -0.09 12.45 10.59
CA VAL A 209 -0.84 11.97 9.43
C VAL A 209 -2.34 12.20 9.61
N GLY A 210 -2.88 11.91 10.80
CA GLY A 210 -4.28 12.16 11.15
C GLY A 210 -4.67 13.63 11.00
N SER A 211 -3.81 14.55 11.47
CA SER A 211 -4.01 15.99 11.29
C SER A 211 -4.00 16.38 9.81
N MET A 212 -3.08 15.85 9.01
CA MET A 212 -3.00 16.13 7.56
C MET A 212 -4.26 15.64 6.83
N ILE A 213 -4.75 14.45 7.17
CA ILE A 213 -6.01 13.92 6.64
C ILE A 213 -7.19 14.80 7.09
N GLY A 214 -7.23 15.21 8.35
CA GLY A 214 -8.24 16.14 8.87
C GLY A 214 -8.29 17.46 8.10
N THR A 215 -7.12 18.02 7.76
CA THR A 215 -6.99 19.20 6.88
C THR A 215 -7.58 18.93 5.50
N LEU A 216 -7.20 17.81 4.85
CA LEU A 216 -7.75 17.43 3.53
C LEU A 216 -9.27 17.30 3.57
N ARG A 217 -9.83 16.63 4.60
CA ARG A 217 -11.28 16.50 4.77
C ARG A 217 -11.97 17.84 4.99
N SER A 218 -11.38 18.74 5.76
CA SER A 218 -11.93 20.08 5.99
C SER A 218 -11.95 20.91 4.70
N LEU A 219 -10.90 20.80 3.89
CA LEU A 219 -10.81 21.45 2.57
C LEU A 219 -11.81 20.86 1.56
N SER A 220 -12.24 19.61 1.76
CA SER A 220 -13.26 18.89 1.01
C SER A 220 -14.71 19.20 1.39
N TYR A 221 -15.03 20.39 1.92
CA TYR A 221 -16.39 20.72 2.37
C TYR A 221 -17.47 20.56 1.27
N LYS A 222 -17.12 20.80 -0.01
CA LYS A 222 -18.05 20.64 -1.15
C LYS A 222 -18.33 19.18 -1.53
N THR A 223 -17.49 18.26 -1.09
CA THR A 223 -17.60 16.81 -1.36
C THR A 223 -17.84 16.03 -0.06
N ASN A 224 -18.44 16.68 0.94
CA ASN A 224 -18.76 16.08 2.24
C ASN A 224 -17.54 15.42 2.91
N GLY A 225 -16.38 16.07 2.82
CA GLY A 225 -15.14 15.59 3.41
C GLY A 225 -14.39 14.53 2.59
N GLN A 226 -14.85 14.20 1.38
CA GLN A 226 -14.20 13.21 0.52
C GLN A 226 -13.04 13.81 -0.28
N PHE A 227 -11.94 13.07 -0.41
CA PHE A 227 -10.79 13.48 -1.23
C PHE A 227 -10.19 12.32 -2.03
N VAL A 228 -9.53 12.66 -3.13
CA VAL A 228 -8.83 11.71 -4.00
C VAL A 228 -7.33 11.82 -3.73
N ALA A 229 -6.66 10.69 -3.50
CA ALA A 229 -5.20 10.62 -3.47
C ALA A 229 -4.68 10.05 -4.79
N VAL A 230 -3.73 10.76 -5.42
CA VAL A 230 -3.08 10.35 -6.66
C VAL A 230 -1.61 10.09 -6.38
N ASP A 231 -1.15 8.85 -6.59
CA ASP A 231 0.28 8.55 -6.54
C ASP A 231 0.94 8.96 -7.85
N LEU A 232 1.39 10.22 -7.92
CA LEU A 232 2.01 10.82 -9.10
C LEU A 232 3.53 10.76 -8.98
N LYS A 233 4.21 9.95 -9.81
CA LYS A 233 5.68 9.89 -9.83
C LYS A 233 6.24 10.74 -10.97
N VAL A 234 6.42 12.04 -10.73
CA VAL A 234 6.90 13.00 -11.74
C VAL A 234 8.30 12.65 -12.30
N GLU A 235 9.21 12.15 -11.46
CA GLU A 235 10.60 11.83 -11.84
C GLU A 235 10.72 10.54 -12.68
N ALA A 236 9.85 9.55 -12.42
CA ALA A 236 9.81 8.30 -13.16
C ALA A 236 9.34 8.51 -14.62
N LEU A 237 8.57 9.57 -14.87
CA LEU A 237 8.11 9.94 -16.22
C LEU A 237 9.25 10.42 -17.13
N GLY A 238 10.39 10.84 -16.58
CA GLY A 238 11.53 11.34 -17.35
C GLY A 238 12.41 10.23 -17.97
N ASN A 239 12.67 9.15 -17.21
CA ASN A 239 13.63 8.11 -17.58
C ASN A 239 12.98 6.78 -18.04
N LEU A 240 11.84 6.38 -17.49
CA LEU A 240 11.13 5.16 -17.94
C LEU A 240 10.38 5.39 -19.26
N CYS A 241 10.04 6.63 -19.58
CA CYS A 241 9.36 6.98 -20.84
C CYS A 241 10.33 7.28 -22.00
N LYS A 242 11.65 7.22 -21.76
CA LYS A 242 12.71 7.39 -22.77
C LYS A 242 13.40 6.08 -23.18
N GLY A 243 13.03 4.94 -22.58
CA GLY A 243 13.62 3.63 -22.87
C GLY A 243 12.91 2.89 -24.01
N ASN A 244 13.65 2.52 -25.05
CA ASN A 244 13.18 1.94 -26.31
C ASN A 244 12.70 0.46 -26.21
N VAL A 245 12.08 0.05 -25.10
CA VAL A 245 11.69 -1.37 -24.86
C VAL A 245 10.21 -1.56 -24.48
N PHE A 246 9.49 -0.49 -24.14
CA PHE A 246 8.03 -0.51 -24.03
C PHE A 246 7.43 0.61 -24.87
N LYS A 247 6.40 0.28 -25.66
CA LYS A 247 5.67 1.21 -26.54
C LYS A 247 5.34 2.50 -25.77
N THR A 248 5.76 3.62 -26.35
CA THR A 248 5.73 5.01 -25.90
C THR A 248 4.32 5.64 -25.69
N LYS A 249 3.31 4.90 -25.21
CA LYS A 249 1.91 5.40 -25.11
C LYS A 249 1.29 5.47 -23.71
N ASP A 250 1.87 4.86 -22.68
CA ASP A 250 1.21 4.70 -21.37
C ASP A 250 1.97 5.38 -20.21
N CYS A 251 2.48 6.60 -20.44
CA CYS A 251 3.03 7.48 -19.39
C CYS A 251 2.14 8.71 -19.23
N PHE A 252 1.35 8.78 -18.17
CA PHE A 252 0.52 9.97 -17.90
C PHE A 252 1.35 11.04 -17.20
N ASN A 253 1.53 12.19 -17.84
CA ASN A 253 1.97 13.39 -17.14
C ASN A 253 0.85 13.91 -16.22
N ALA A 254 1.18 14.87 -15.34
CA ALA A 254 0.23 15.44 -14.39
C ALA A 254 -1.07 15.85 -15.11
N LYS A 255 -0.97 16.64 -16.19
CA LYS A 255 -2.12 17.05 -17.01
C LYS A 255 -2.98 15.87 -17.49
N GLY A 256 -2.37 14.81 -18.01
CA GLY A 256 -3.06 13.63 -18.50
C GLY A 256 -3.86 12.91 -17.41
N ILE A 257 -3.35 12.82 -16.18
CA ILE A 257 -4.13 12.31 -15.05
C ILE A 257 -5.29 13.24 -14.70
N GLY A 258 -5.09 14.56 -14.78
CA GLY A 258 -6.16 15.53 -14.57
C GLY A 258 -7.29 15.38 -15.59
N GLU A 259 -6.95 15.24 -16.87
CA GLU A 259 -7.91 14.99 -17.95
C GLU A 259 -8.62 13.66 -17.78
N PHE A 260 -7.92 12.61 -17.34
CA PHE A 260 -8.50 11.32 -17.00
C PHE A 260 -9.56 11.44 -15.89
N LEU A 261 -9.24 12.08 -14.77
CA LEU A 261 -10.19 12.26 -13.67
C LEU A 261 -11.42 13.06 -14.12
N LYS A 262 -11.22 14.12 -14.91
CA LYS A 262 -12.32 14.89 -15.50
C LYS A 262 -13.18 14.03 -16.42
N LYS A 263 -12.57 13.18 -17.27
CA LYS A 263 -13.27 12.29 -18.21
C LYS A 263 -14.20 11.31 -17.49
N ILE A 264 -13.77 10.78 -16.34
CA ILE A 264 -14.55 9.79 -15.57
C ILE A 264 -15.53 10.43 -14.57
N GLY A 265 -15.70 11.76 -14.60
CA GLY A 265 -16.78 12.47 -13.90
C GLY A 265 -16.39 13.25 -12.64
N TYR A 266 -15.11 13.31 -12.26
CA TYR A 266 -14.70 14.14 -11.13
C TYR A 266 -14.84 15.63 -11.44
N GLN A 267 -15.40 16.36 -10.48
CA GLN A 267 -15.73 17.77 -10.64
C GLN A 267 -14.53 18.67 -10.33
N ARG A 268 -14.51 19.87 -10.92
CA ARG A 268 -13.43 20.87 -10.72
C ARG A 268 -13.11 21.15 -9.25
N HIS A 269 -14.11 21.10 -8.36
CA HIS A 269 -13.96 21.40 -6.94
C HIS A 269 -13.52 20.18 -6.10
N THR A 270 -13.28 19.02 -6.70
CA THR A 270 -12.75 17.83 -6.03
C THR A 270 -11.43 18.17 -5.36
N THR A 271 -11.29 17.85 -4.07
CA THR A 271 -10.01 17.95 -3.37
C THR A 271 -9.11 16.79 -3.76
N ILE A 272 -7.90 17.11 -4.18
CA ILE A 272 -6.91 16.14 -4.63
C ILE A 272 -5.63 16.28 -3.81
N TYR A 273 -5.15 15.16 -3.29
CA TYR A 273 -3.81 15.03 -2.73
C TYR A 273 -2.88 14.38 -3.77
N LEU A 274 -1.75 15.01 -4.06
CA LEU A 274 -0.68 14.42 -4.89
C LEU A 274 0.47 13.97 -3.98
N THR A 275 1.03 12.78 -4.21
CA THR A 275 2.21 12.24 -3.51
C THR A 275 3.51 12.94 -3.91
N GLN A 276 3.52 14.26 -3.76
CA GLN A 276 4.64 15.17 -4.04
C GLN A 276 5.00 15.87 -2.74
N SER A 277 6.30 16.01 -2.48
CA SER A 277 6.81 16.70 -1.28
C SER A 277 6.36 18.16 -1.30
N GLY A 278 6.60 18.85 -2.41
CA GLY A 278 6.25 20.26 -2.61
C GLY A 278 5.59 20.54 -3.95
N TRP A 279 5.17 21.79 -4.16
CA TRP A 279 4.62 22.23 -5.44
C TRP A 279 5.73 22.46 -6.46
N HIS A 280 5.50 22.07 -7.72
CA HIS A 280 6.38 22.32 -8.85
C HIS A 280 5.55 22.77 -10.07
N GLY A 281 6.10 23.61 -10.94
CA GLY A 281 5.37 24.17 -12.09
C GLY A 281 4.82 23.12 -13.07
N SER A 282 5.40 21.91 -13.10
CA SER A 282 4.86 20.77 -13.86
C SER A 282 3.46 20.31 -13.39
N LEU A 283 3.01 20.74 -12.21
CA LEU A 283 1.69 20.44 -11.66
C LEU A 283 0.65 21.53 -11.99
N ASP A 284 1.06 22.65 -12.59
CA ASP A 284 0.18 23.81 -12.81
C ASP A 284 -0.99 23.48 -13.72
N ASP A 285 -0.76 22.70 -14.77
CA ASP A 285 -1.83 22.26 -15.68
C ASP A 285 -2.83 21.33 -14.98
N PHE A 286 -2.37 20.51 -14.03
CA PHE A 286 -3.29 19.72 -13.19
C PHE A 286 -4.13 20.63 -12.29
N ARG A 287 -3.52 21.65 -11.67
CA ARG A 287 -4.24 22.63 -10.83
C ARG A 287 -5.27 23.44 -11.60
N LYS A 288 -5.00 23.75 -12.87
CA LYS A 288 -5.99 24.41 -13.75
C LYS A 288 -7.25 23.56 -13.91
N ILE A 289 -7.12 22.23 -13.90
CA ILE A 289 -8.26 21.29 -13.98
C ILE A 289 -8.93 21.14 -12.60
N PHE A 290 -8.13 20.95 -11.55
CA PHE A 290 -8.58 20.79 -10.16
C PHE A 290 -7.88 21.81 -9.25
N PRO A 291 -8.46 23.01 -9.02
CA PRO A 291 -7.83 24.06 -8.22
C PRO A 291 -7.56 23.67 -6.76
N ASN A 292 -8.35 22.75 -6.21
CA ASN A 292 -8.22 22.20 -4.86
C ASN A 292 -7.20 21.05 -4.81
N THR A 293 -6.03 21.25 -5.40
CA THR A 293 -4.93 20.27 -5.39
C THR A 293 -3.89 20.64 -4.35
N PHE A 294 -3.51 19.67 -3.53
CA PHE A 294 -2.58 19.84 -2.41
C PHE A 294 -1.44 18.84 -2.48
N THR A 295 -0.27 19.27 -2.03
CA THR A 295 0.93 18.46 -1.82
C THR A 295 1.26 18.41 -0.34
N LYS A 296 2.25 17.61 0.05
CA LYS A 296 2.62 17.39 1.45
C LYS A 296 2.93 18.70 2.18
N ASP A 297 3.78 19.54 1.61
CA ASP A 297 4.20 20.84 2.17
C ASP A 297 3.05 21.83 2.42
N ALA A 298 1.93 21.66 1.72
CA ALA A 298 0.75 22.52 1.83
C ALA A 298 -0.19 22.09 2.98
N ILE A 299 -0.12 20.84 3.43
CA ILE A 299 -1.05 20.28 4.44
C ILE A 299 -0.37 19.84 5.73
N ILE A 300 0.97 19.83 5.79
CA ILE A 300 1.72 19.67 7.04
C ILE A 300 1.40 20.85 7.97
N PRO A 301 1.02 20.60 9.24
CA PRO A 301 0.79 21.66 10.21
C PRO A 301 2.03 22.55 10.41
N ALA A 302 1.84 23.87 10.50
CA ALA A 302 2.94 24.83 10.55
C ALA A 302 3.92 24.59 11.72
N TYR A 303 3.41 24.16 12.88
CA TYR A 303 4.22 23.87 14.06
C TYR A 303 5.08 22.60 13.90
N GLU A 304 4.63 21.62 13.11
CA GLU A 304 5.40 20.42 12.78
C GLU A 304 6.37 20.64 11.62
N LYS A 305 6.16 21.69 10.81
CA LYS A 305 6.94 21.93 9.60
C LYS A 305 8.44 22.11 9.89
N ALA A 306 8.81 22.66 11.05
CA ALA A 306 10.22 22.81 11.46
C ALA A 306 10.83 21.47 11.88
N LYS A 307 10.14 20.70 12.74
CA LYS A 307 10.54 19.34 13.16
C LYS A 307 10.69 18.44 11.94
N TYR A 308 9.74 18.53 11.00
CA TYR A 308 9.73 17.79 9.75
C TYR A 308 10.85 18.19 8.78
N GLN A 309 11.14 19.49 8.66
CA GLN A 309 12.24 19.98 7.83
C GLN A 309 13.61 19.49 8.33
N ILE A 310 13.77 19.32 9.64
CA ILE A 310 14.97 18.75 10.26
C ILE A 310 15.03 17.23 10.02
N THR A 311 13.89 16.54 10.02
CA THR A 311 13.79 15.08 9.81
C THR A 311 13.48 14.69 8.37
N LYS A 312 13.86 15.51 7.38
CA LYS A 312 13.66 15.35 5.92
C LYS A 312 14.34 14.11 5.30
N SER A 313 14.32 12.97 5.98
CA SER A 313 14.62 11.71 5.32
C SER A 313 13.48 11.38 4.35
N SER A 314 13.83 11.00 3.13
CA SER A 314 12.90 10.59 2.06
C SER A 314 11.87 9.56 2.49
N ASP A 315 12.14 8.85 3.58
CA ASP A 315 11.40 7.67 4.00
C ASP A 315 10.20 8.08 4.85
N PHE A 316 10.31 9.09 5.70
CA PHE A 316 9.16 9.68 6.41
C PHE A 316 8.15 10.27 5.43
N GLU A 317 8.64 10.94 4.39
CA GLU A 317 7.81 11.45 3.30
C GLU A 317 7.00 10.34 2.62
N LYS A 318 7.65 9.21 2.31
CA LYS A 318 7.00 8.04 1.72
C LYS A 318 6.00 7.37 2.66
N VAL A 319 6.29 7.32 3.98
CA VAL A 319 5.35 6.77 4.96
C VAL A 319 4.08 7.63 5.05
N ILE A 320 4.21 8.95 5.06
CA ILE A 320 3.05 9.86 5.05
C ILE A 320 2.22 9.67 3.78
N ASP A 321 2.88 9.66 2.61
CA ASP A 321 2.21 9.41 1.33
C ASP A 321 1.46 8.08 1.33
N PHE A 322 2.12 7.02 1.82
CA PHE A 322 1.54 5.69 1.94
C PHE A 322 0.25 5.75 2.76
N GLN A 323 0.30 6.34 3.96
CA GLN A 323 -0.83 6.37 4.88
C GLN A 323 -1.99 7.23 4.36
N ILE A 324 -1.73 8.40 3.80
CA ILE A 324 -2.77 9.24 3.18
C ILE A 324 -3.43 8.47 2.03
N CYS A 325 -2.66 7.80 1.16
CA CYS A 325 -3.21 6.98 0.08
C CYS A 325 -4.04 5.80 0.58
N THR A 326 -3.64 5.15 1.68
CA THR A 326 -4.44 4.07 2.29
C THR A 326 -5.76 4.58 2.87
N GLN A 327 -5.80 5.83 3.33
CA GLN A 327 -6.96 6.39 4.02
C GLN A 327 -7.89 7.22 3.15
N ALA A 328 -7.44 7.67 1.97
CA ALA A 328 -8.24 8.45 1.02
C ALA A 328 -9.52 7.74 0.60
N ASP A 329 -10.53 8.50 0.21
CA ASP A 329 -11.80 7.93 -0.25
C ASP A 329 -11.61 7.27 -1.62
N VAL A 330 -10.77 7.82 -2.48
CA VAL A 330 -10.37 7.22 -3.76
C VAL A 330 -8.85 7.26 -3.91
N PHE A 331 -8.27 6.17 -4.40
CA PHE A 331 -6.84 6.09 -4.71
C PHE A 331 -6.58 5.85 -6.20
N VAL A 332 -5.63 6.60 -6.76
CA VAL A 332 -5.28 6.57 -8.19
C VAL A 332 -3.76 6.40 -8.36
N PRO A 333 -3.25 5.20 -8.64
CA PRO A 333 -1.85 5.00 -8.99
C PRO A 333 -1.52 5.50 -10.40
N THR A 334 -0.32 6.04 -10.61
CA THR A 334 0.17 6.36 -11.98
C THR A 334 1.12 5.31 -12.54
N ILE A 335 1.66 4.42 -11.69
CA ILE A 335 2.62 3.38 -12.07
C ILE A 335 2.33 2.10 -11.29
N SER A 336 2.52 0.94 -11.93
CA SER A 336 2.45 -0.36 -11.26
C SER A 336 3.76 -0.70 -10.54
N ASN A 337 3.85 -0.38 -9.26
CA ASN A 337 5.03 -0.58 -8.40
C ASN A 337 4.66 -1.24 -7.05
N LEU A 338 5.64 -1.34 -6.15
CA LEU A 338 5.44 -1.90 -4.81
C LEU A 338 4.58 -0.98 -3.93
N PHE A 339 4.75 0.36 -4.03
CA PHE A 339 3.86 1.35 -3.42
C PHE A 339 2.37 1.07 -3.70
N TYR A 340 1.99 1.02 -4.98
CA TYR A 340 0.63 0.71 -5.41
C TYR A 340 0.14 -0.61 -4.82
N THR A 341 0.95 -1.67 -4.95
CA THR A 341 0.63 -3.01 -4.44
C THR A 341 0.31 -2.95 -2.94
N ASN A 342 1.15 -2.29 -2.15
CA ASN A 342 1.02 -2.25 -0.70
C ASN A 342 -0.11 -1.31 -0.23
N VAL A 343 -0.34 -0.19 -0.91
CA VAL A 343 -1.48 0.69 -0.63
C VAL A 343 -2.78 -0.09 -0.83
N VAL A 344 -2.89 -0.81 -1.96
CA VAL A 344 -4.07 -1.66 -2.23
C VAL A 344 -4.22 -2.75 -1.17
N ALA A 345 -3.13 -3.36 -0.70
CA ALA A 345 -3.18 -4.35 0.37
C ALA A 345 -3.87 -3.80 1.64
N LYS A 346 -3.46 -2.62 2.12
CA LYS A 346 -4.04 -1.97 3.30
C LYS A 346 -5.46 -1.45 3.06
N ARG A 347 -5.74 -0.99 1.85
CA ARG A 347 -7.09 -0.59 1.43
C ARG A 347 -8.06 -1.77 1.42
N ILE A 348 -7.65 -2.94 0.91
CA ILE A 348 -8.44 -4.18 1.01
C ILE A 348 -8.73 -4.51 2.47
N ALA A 349 -7.70 -4.49 3.32
CA ALA A 349 -7.86 -4.79 4.76
C ALA A 349 -8.83 -3.85 5.50
N SER A 350 -8.98 -2.60 5.02
CA SER A 350 -9.88 -1.59 5.59
C SER A 350 -11.19 -1.43 4.82
N GLY A 351 -11.44 -2.25 3.79
CA GLY A 351 -12.65 -2.19 2.95
C GLY A 351 -12.72 -1.01 1.98
N LYS A 352 -11.63 -0.24 1.80
CA LYS A 352 -11.58 0.96 0.94
C LYS A 352 -11.26 0.60 -0.51
N THR A 353 -12.19 -0.06 -1.18
CA THR A 353 -11.95 -0.71 -2.48
C THR A 353 -12.01 0.23 -3.70
N GLU A 354 -12.27 1.52 -3.50
CA GLU A 354 -12.25 2.54 -4.54
C GLU A 354 -10.80 2.84 -5.00
N VAL A 355 -10.31 2.04 -5.93
CA VAL A 355 -8.97 2.15 -6.53
C VAL A 355 -9.10 2.20 -8.05
N LEU A 356 -8.69 3.31 -8.65
CA LEU A 356 -8.85 3.57 -10.08
C LEU A 356 -7.50 3.57 -10.78
N ASP A 357 -7.28 2.63 -11.68
CA ASP A 357 -6.05 2.45 -12.44
C ASP A 357 -6.19 3.08 -13.85
N PRO A 358 -5.54 4.22 -14.12
CA PRO A 358 -5.63 4.92 -15.41
C PRO A 358 -5.07 4.12 -16.59
N THR A 359 -4.29 3.05 -16.33
CA THR A 359 -3.67 2.23 -17.37
C THR A 359 -4.64 1.21 -17.99
N GLN A 360 -5.86 1.08 -17.46
CA GLN A 360 -6.86 0.16 -17.99
C GLN A 360 -7.36 0.63 -19.37
N LYS A 361 -7.30 -0.27 -20.36
CA LYS A 361 -7.44 0.03 -21.80
C LYS A 361 -8.86 -0.17 -22.34
N ASP A 362 -9.88 0.34 -21.66
CA ASP A 362 -11.18 0.52 -22.31
C ASP A 362 -11.27 1.94 -22.87
N SER A 363 -10.75 2.09 -24.09
CA SER A 363 -10.58 3.37 -24.78
C SER A 363 -11.88 4.03 -25.23
N THR A 364 -13.03 3.36 -25.12
CA THR A 364 -14.33 3.84 -25.64
C THR A 364 -15.35 4.23 -24.58
N SER A 365 -15.08 3.94 -23.29
CA SER A 365 -16.04 4.18 -22.20
C SER A 365 -15.56 5.27 -21.25
N SER A 366 -16.46 6.18 -20.85
CA SER A 366 -16.25 7.12 -19.74
C SER A 366 -16.65 6.53 -18.38
N SER A 367 -17.12 5.27 -18.36
CA SER A 367 -17.58 4.63 -17.13
C SER A 367 -16.41 4.36 -16.18
N ILE A 368 -16.53 4.87 -14.96
CA ILE A 368 -15.58 4.66 -13.86
C ILE A 368 -15.34 3.17 -13.55
N VAL A 369 -16.33 2.30 -13.83
CA VAL A 369 -16.26 0.85 -13.59
C VAL A 369 -15.14 0.19 -14.40
N ASN A 370 -14.85 0.71 -15.59
CA ASN A 370 -13.83 0.15 -16.48
C ASN A 370 -12.40 0.49 -16.04
N TYR A 371 -12.25 1.46 -15.13
CA TYR A 371 -10.97 1.88 -14.58
C TYR A 371 -10.73 1.32 -13.17
N VAL A 372 -11.62 0.49 -12.64
CA VAL A 372 -11.39 -0.18 -11.36
C VAL A 372 -10.20 -1.12 -11.48
N SER A 373 -9.25 -0.97 -10.55
CA SER A 373 -8.05 -1.80 -10.48
C SER A 373 -8.37 -3.31 -10.60
N PRO A 374 -7.63 -4.07 -11.42
CA PRO A 374 -7.76 -5.54 -11.47
C PRO A 374 -7.52 -6.23 -10.13
N TYR A 375 -6.78 -5.59 -9.22
CA TYR A 375 -6.64 -6.07 -7.85
C TYR A 375 -7.97 -6.12 -7.12
N ILE A 376 -8.84 -5.15 -7.36
CA ILE A 376 -10.17 -5.07 -6.76
C ILE A 376 -11.18 -5.87 -7.58
N SER A 377 -11.36 -5.52 -8.85
CA SER A 377 -12.44 -6.08 -9.69
C SER A 377 -12.33 -7.59 -9.90
N LYS A 378 -11.11 -8.14 -9.95
CA LYS A 378 -10.87 -9.58 -10.11
C LYS A 378 -10.43 -10.27 -8.81
N LYS A 379 -10.44 -9.56 -7.67
CA LYS A 379 -9.89 -10.03 -6.39
C LYS A 379 -8.51 -10.68 -6.52
N SER A 380 -7.66 -10.15 -7.40
CA SER A 380 -6.40 -10.78 -7.81
C SER A 380 -5.20 -10.45 -6.91
N HIS A 381 -5.41 -9.62 -5.88
CA HIS A 381 -4.36 -9.20 -4.96
C HIS A 381 -4.10 -10.24 -3.87
N TRP A 382 -2.83 -10.46 -3.50
CA TRP A 382 -2.44 -11.43 -2.46
C TRP A 382 -3.11 -11.17 -1.11
N ALA A 383 -3.43 -9.91 -0.80
CA ALA A 383 -4.06 -9.53 0.46
C ALA A 383 -5.40 -10.23 0.70
N TYR A 384 -6.16 -10.58 -0.35
CA TYR A 384 -7.41 -11.33 -0.17
C TYR A 384 -7.20 -12.70 0.48
N SER A 385 -6.03 -13.33 0.30
CA SER A 385 -5.72 -14.60 0.95
C SER A 385 -5.53 -14.49 2.47
N CYS A 386 -5.41 -13.26 3.00
CA CYS A 386 -5.33 -13.00 4.42
C CYS A 386 -6.70 -12.87 5.10
N PHE A 387 -7.80 -12.82 4.33
CA PHE A 387 -9.14 -12.61 4.84
C PHE A 387 -10.09 -13.77 4.50
N CYS A 388 -10.84 -14.15 5.52
CA CYS A 388 -11.85 -15.20 5.63
C CYS A 388 -13.13 -14.51 6.19
#